data_AF-A0A2W4VXJ9-F1
#
_entry.id   AF-A0A2W4VXJ9-F1
#
_cell.length_a   1.000
_cell.length_b   1.000
_cell.length_c   1.000
_cell.angle_alpha   90.00
_cell.angle_beta   90.00
_cell.angle_gamma   90.00
#
_symmetry.space_group_name_H-M   'P 1'
#
loop_
_entity.id
_entity.type
_entity.pdbx_description
1 polymer ?
#
loop_
_entity_poly.entity_id
_entity_poly.type
_entity_poly.pdbx_seq_one_letter_code
_entity_poly.pdbx_strand_id
1 'polypeptide(L)' 'NIIVLNDDFNTFQHVSECLMKYIPGIGSDRAWELTNQVHHDGQAVVWTGPLEQAELYHTQLTRAGLTMGPLEKA' A
#
# COMPACT_ATOMS: atom_id res chain seq x y z
N ASN A 1 -10.73 -0.64 -3.71
CA ASN A 1 -9.28 -0.82 -3.90
C ASN A 1 -8.53 0.16 -3.02
N ILE A 2 -7.38 -0.27 -2.49
CA ILE A 2 -6.44 0.59 -1.75
C ILE A 2 -5.27 0.89 -2.67
N ILE A 3 -4.90 2.17 -2.74
CA ILE A 3 -3.82 2.67 -3.57
C ILE A 3 -2.75 3.29 -2.66
N VAL A 4 -1.50 2.88 -2.85
CA VAL A 4 -0.33 3.56 -2.28
C VAL A 4 0.26 4.45 -3.35
N LEU A 5 0.61 5.69 -2.99
CA LEU A 5 1.20 6.69 -3.87
C LEU A 5 2.71 6.79 -3.61
N ASN A 6 3.46 7.19 -4.63
CA ASN A 6 4.87 7.50 -4.48
C ASN A 6 5.06 8.83 -3.74
N ASP A 7 6.18 8.92 -3.03
CA ASP A 7 6.60 10.11 -2.32
C ASP A 7 8.14 10.14 -2.19
N ASP A 8 8.68 11.26 -1.70
CA ASP A 8 10.14 11.49 -1.59
C ASP A 8 10.71 11.21 -0.18
N PHE A 9 9.92 10.66 0.75
CA PHE A 9 10.32 10.52 2.16
C PHE A 9 10.28 9.08 2.69
N ASN A 10 9.42 8.21 2.15
CA ASN A 10 9.36 6.80 2.50
C ASN A 10 10.44 6.02 1.73
N THR A 11 11.22 5.22 2.45
CA THR A 11 12.17 4.30 1.80
C THR A 11 11.45 3.08 1.25
N PHE A 12 12.03 2.45 0.23
CA PHE A 12 11.49 1.21 -0.33
C PHE A 12 11.29 0.12 0.73
N GLN A 13 12.27 0.00 1.65
CA GLN A 13 12.18 -0.94 2.76
C GLN A 13 10.97 -0.64 3.66
N HIS A 14 10.76 0.62 4.04
CA HIS A 14 9.62 1.00 4.88
C HIS A 14 8.28 0.70 4.21
N VAL A 15 8.14 1.01 2.91
CA VAL A 15 6.92 0.70 2.15
C VAL A 15 6.68 -0.81 2.13
N SER A 16 7.69 -1.60 1.76
CA SER A 16 7.61 -3.06 1.67
C SER A 16 7.25 -3.70 3.03
N GLU A 17 7.88 -3.26 4.12
CA GLU A 17 7.58 -3.71 5.47
C GLU A 17 6.15 -3.37 5.90
N CYS A 18 5.66 -2.17 5.57
CA CYS A 18 4.27 -1.79 5.85
C CYS A 18 3.27 -2.67 5.10
N LEU A 19 3.52 -2.97 3.82
CA LEU A 19 2.65 -3.83 3.03
C LEU A 19 2.57 -5.26 3.61
N MET A 20 3.72 -5.86 3.95
CA MET A 20 3.74 -7.18 4.59
C MET A 20 3.05 -7.21 5.96
N LYS A 21 3.17 -6.12 6.71
CA LYS A 21 2.64 -6.04 8.08
C LYS A 21 1.12 -5.89 8.13
N TYR A 22 0.57 -5.05 7.25
CA TYR A 22 -0.84 -4.64 7.35
C TYR A 22 -1.75 -5.27 6.29
N ILE A 23 -1.22 -5.70 5.15
CA ILE A 23 -2.02 -6.28 4.09
C ILE A 23 -1.95 -7.82 4.14
N PRO A 24 -3.08 -8.51 4.38
CA PRO A 24 -3.09 -9.95 4.47
C PRO A 24 -2.69 -10.60 3.14
N GLY A 25 -1.82 -11.61 3.20
CA GLY A 25 -1.40 -12.38 2.04
C GLY A 25 -0.27 -11.76 1.21
N ILE A 26 0.26 -10.58 1.58
CA ILE A 26 1.45 -10.01 0.94
C ILE A 26 2.71 -10.58 1.59
N GLY A 27 3.43 -11.41 0.85
CA GLY A 27 4.80 -11.85 1.18
C GLY A 27 5.86 -10.87 0.70
N SER A 28 7.13 -11.13 1.05
CA SER A 28 8.25 -10.21 0.78
C SER A 28 8.45 -9.90 -0.70
N ASP A 29 8.45 -10.92 -1.56
CA ASP A 29 8.64 -10.72 -3.01
C ASP A 29 7.55 -9.81 -3.58
N ARG A 30 6.29 -10.10 -3.23
CA ARG A 30 5.15 -9.30 -3.69
C ARG A 30 5.16 -7.88 -3.12
N ALA A 31 5.59 -7.70 -1.88
CA ALA A 31 5.74 -6.37 -1.28
C ALA A 31 6.77 -5.55 -2.04
N TRP A 32 7.92 -6.14 -2.35
CA TRP A 32 8.98 -5.48 -3.14
C TRP A 32 8.54 -5.16 -4.56
N GLU A 33 7.82 -6.06 -5.23
CA GLU A 33 7.23 -5.77 -6.55
C GLU A 33 6.31 -4.55 -6.50
N LEU A 34 5.38 -4.50 -5.54
CA LEU A 34 4.44 -3.40 -5.37
C LEU A 34 5.15 -2.10 -5.00
N THR A 35 6.14 -2.14 -4.12
CA THR A 35 6.96 -0.97 -3.78
C THR A 35 7.69 -0.41 -5.00
N ASN A 36 8.29 -1.28 -5.82
CA ASN A 36 8.91 -0.84 -7.07
C ASN A 36 7.88 -0.27 -8.04
N GLN A 37 6.68 -0.85 -8.11
CA GLN A 37 5.60 -0.33 -8.94
C GLN A 37 5.18 1.07 -8.49
N VAL A 38 4.99 1.28 -7.18
CA VAL A 38 4.69 2.61 -6.62
C VAL A 38 5.75 3.62 -7.09
N HIS A 39 7.03 3.29 -6.96
CA HIS A 39 8.11 4.19 -7.33
C HIS A 39 8.14 4.56 -8.82
N HIS A 40 7.98 3.57 -9.71
CA HIS A 40 8.10 3.79 -11.15
C HIS A 40 6.82 4.36 -11.78
N ASP A 41 5.65 3.90 -11.33
CA ASP A 41 4.35 4.25 -11.92
C ASP A 41 3.65 5.40 -11.15
N GLY A 42 4.25 5.86 -10.05
CA GLY A 42 3.71 6.88 -9.15
C GLY A 42 2.64 6.38 -8.18
N GLN A 43 2.11 5.17 -8.40
CA GLN A 43 1.12 4.53 -7.53
C GLN A 43 1.00 3.03 -7.79
N ALA A 44 0.44 2.28 -6.84
CA ALA A 44 0.04 0.89 -7.06
C ALA A 44 -1.23 0.52 -6.28
N VAL A 45 -2.09 -0.30 -6.89
CA VAL A 45 -3.18 -0.97 -6.16
C VAL A 45 -2.58 -2.12 -5.36
N VAL A 46 -2.54 -1.97 -4.04
CA VAL A 46 -1.92 -2.95 -3.15
C VAL A 46 -2.91 -3.96 -2.59
N TRP A 47 -4.21 -3.64 -2.61
CA TRP A 47 -5.26 -4.54 -2.12
C TRP A 47 -6.63 -4.23 -2.73
N THR A 48 -7.45 -5.26 -2.91
CA THR A 48 -8.82 -5.16 -3.44
C THR A 48 -9.76 -6.07 -2.64
N GLY A 49 -10.95 -5.57 -2.31
CA GLY A 49 -11.97 -6.31 -1.57
C GLY A 49 -13.06 -5.39 -0.99
N PRO A 50 -13.85 -5.90 -0.02
CA PRO A 50 -14.93 -5.14 0.61
C PRO A 50 -14.49 -3.80 1.22
N LEU A 51 -15.36 -2.78 1.14
CA LEU A 51 -15.05 -1.41 1.57
C LEU A 51 -14.63 -1.32 3.04
N GLU A 52 -15.33 -2.02 3.94
CA GLU A 52 -15.04 -2.00 5.39
C GLU A 52 -13.60 -2.45 5.70
N GLN A 53 -13.13 -3.51 5.02
CA GLN A 53 -11.74 -3.97 5.14
C GLN A 53 -10.78 -3.00 4.47
N ALA A 54 -11.17 -2.43 3.33
CA ALA A 54 -10.37 -1.43 2.62
C ALA A 54 -10.08 -0.21 3.51
N GLU A 55 -11.11 0.30 4.20
CA GLU A 55 -11.02 1.42 5.14
C GLU A 55 -10.11 1.12 6.32
N LEU A 56 -10.21 -0.09 6.89
CA LEU A 56 -9.35 -0.54 7.98
C LEU A 56 -7.88 -0.54 7.58
N TYR A 57 -7.52 -1.23 6.49
CA TYR A 57 -6.13 -1.33 6.05
C TYR A 57 -5.58 0.01 5.57
N HIS A 58 -6.38 0.81 4.87
CA HIS A 58 -6.00 2.16 4.44
C HIS A 58 -5.66 3.06 5.63
N THR A 59 -6.49 3.02 6.69
CA THR A 59 -6.22 3.75 7.93
C THR A 59 -4.93 3.28 8.60
N GLN A 60 -4.64 1.98 8.61
CA GLN A 60 -3.41 1.43 9.19
C GLN A 60 -2.17 1.88 8.44
N LEU A 61 -2.18 1.82 7.10
CA LEU A 61 -1.07 2.27 6.26
C LEU A 61 -0.86 3.79 6.36
N THR A 62 -1.94 4.57 6.40
CA THR A 62 -1.87 6.03 6.63
C THR A 62 -1.20 6.33 7.98
N ARG A 63 -1.59 5.61 9.05
CA ARG A 63 -0.97 5.77 10.38
C ARG A 63 0.49 5.32 10.44
N ALA A 64 0.90 4.42 9.56
CA ALA A 64 2.28 4.00 9.39
C ALA A 64 3.12 5.01 8.57
N GLY A 65 2.51 6.10 8.09
CA GLY A 65 3.19 7.18 7.38
C GLY A 65 3.24 6.99 5.87
N LEU A 66 2.55 6.01 5.29
CA LEU A 66 2.49 5.89 3.83
C LEU A 66 1.60 6.97 3.21
N THR A 67 1.98 7.46 2.04
CA THR A 67 1.12 8.32 1.22
C THR A 67 0.07 7.45 0.53
N MET A 68 -1.20 7.70 0.85
CA MET A 68 -2.32 6.90 0.37
C MET A 68 -3.16 7.66 -0.65
N GLY A 69 -3.61 6.96 -1.68
CA GLY A 69 -4.60 7.45 -2.63
C GLY A 69 -6.03 7.38 -2.07
N PRO A 70 -7.02 7.94 -2.79
CA PRO A 70 -8.42 7.77 -2.42
C PRO A 70 -8.82 6.29 -2.47
N LEU A 71 -9.74 5.88 -1.59
CA LEU A 71 -10.37 4.58 -1.69
C LEU A 71 -11.27 4.52 -2.92
N GLU A 72 -11.01 3.59 -3.81
CA GLU A 72 -11.88 3.33 -4.96
C GLU A 72 -12.90 2.25 -4.63
N LYS A 73 -14.14 2.40 -5.08
CA LYS A 73 -15.12 1.31 -5.00
C LYS A 73 -14.72 0.24 -6.03
N ALA A 74 -14.67 -1.02 -5.57
CA ALA A 74 -14.45 -2.16 -6.45
C ALA A 74 -15.67 -2.42 -7.35
#